data_AF-A0A257GZN6-F1
#
_entry.id   AF-A0A257GZN6-F1
#
_cell.length_a   1.000
_cell.length_b   1.000
_cell.length_c   1.000
_cell.angle_alpha   90.00
_cell.angle_beta   90.00
_cell.angle_gamma   90.00
#
_symmetry.space_group_name_H-M   'P 1'
#
loop_
_entity.id
_entity.type
_entity.pdbx_description
1 polymer ?
#
loop_
_entity_poly.entity_id
_entity_poly.type
_entity_poly.pdbx_seq_one_letter_code
_entity_poly.pdbx_strand_id
1 'polypeptide(L)'
;MKTTTLTLLDPALLKPAVLASFTKLSPAVQWRNPVMFVVYLGSIVTTLLGLQAQQDAAFILSIAAWLWFTVLFANFAESLAEGRSKAQAASLRGLKTSTWA
;
A
#
# COMPACT_ATOMS: atom_id res chain seq x y z
N MET A 1 -6.80 -10.13 32.97
CA MET A 1 -5.74 -10.02 31.94
C MET A 1 -6.31 -9.22 30.78
N LYS A 2 -6.01 -7.92 30.67
CA LYS A 2 -6.52 -7.08 29.56
C LYS A 2 -5.84 -7.56 28.29
N THR A 3 -6.57 -8.22 27.41
CA THR A 3 -6.08 -8.64 26.11
C THR A 3 -5.72 -7.40 25.32
N THR A 4 -4.43 -7.10 25.22
CA THR A 4 -3.91 -6.03 24.37
C THR A 4 -4.23 -6.42 22.94
N THR A 5 -5.39 -6.01 22.43
CA THR A 5 -5.73 -6.13 21.02
C THR A 5 -4.62 -5.44 20.25
N LEU A 6 -3.90 -6.20 19.44
CA LEU A 6 -2.83 -5.69 18.61
C LEU A 6 -3.43 -4.63 17.68
N THR A 7 -3.33 -3.36 18.07
CA THR A 7 -3.92 -2.21 17.37
C THR A 7 -3.49 -2.08 15.90
N LEU A 8 -2.45 -2.81 15.50
CA LEU A 8 -1.97 -2.91 14.12
C LEU A 8 -2.79 -3.88 13.24
N LEU A 9 -3.43 -4.88 13.85
CA LEU A 9 -4.24 -5.89 13.17
C LEU A 9 -5.74 -5.58 13.26
N ASP A 10 -6.10 -4.37 13.68
CA ASP A 10 -7.50 -3.98 13.76
C ASP A 10 -8.11 -4.00 12.34
N PRO A 11 -9.14 -4.84 12.08
CA PRO A 11 -9.79 -4.91 10.77
C PRO A 11 -10.36 -3.56 10.31
N ALA A 12 -10.63 -2.63 11.24
CA ALA A 12 -11.02 -1.26 10.92
C ALA A 12 -9.91 -0.43 10.26
N LEU A 13 -8.63 -0.77 10.49
CA LEU A 13 -7.46 -0.11 9.88
C LEU A 13 -6.92 -0.90 8.67
N LEU A 14 -6.97 -2.23 8.72
CA LEU A 14 -6.44 -3.10 7.67
C LEU A 14 -7.23 -3.01 6.36
N LYS A 15 -8.58 -3.09 6.41
CA LYS A 15 -9.41 -3.07 5.19
C LYS A 15 -9.23 -1.78 4.38
N PRO A 16 -9.27 -0.58 4.98
CA PRO A 16 -9.01 0.66 4.25
C PRO A 16 -7.58 0.74 3.72
N ALA A 17 -6.59 0.26 4.47
CA ALA A 17 -5.19 0.29 4.05
C ALA A 17 -4.92 -0.62 2.83
N VAL A 18 -5.55 -1.79 2.78
CA VAL A 18 -5.48 -2.70 1.61
C VAL A 18 -6.15 -2.05 0.41
N LEU A 19 -7.37 -1.54 0.53
CA LEU A 19 -8.04 -0.84 -0.59
C LEU A 19 -7.22 0.37 -1.07
N ALA A 20 -6.68 1.15 -0.13
CA ALA A 20 -5.86 2.30 -0.45
C ALA A 20 -4.57 1.91 -1.19
N SER A 21 -3.93 0.78 -0.86
CA SER A 21 -2.69 0.35 -1.53
C SER A 21 -2.89 0.10 -3.03
N PHE A 22 -4.05 -0.43 -3.41
CA PHE A 22 -4.44 -0.59 -4.81
C PHE A 22 -4.80 0.73 -5.49
N THR A 23 -5.42 1.69 -4.79
CA THR A 23 -5.68 3.03 -5.38
C THR A 23 -4.40 3.85 -5.59
N LYS A 24 -3.38 3.64 -4.76
CA LYS A 24 -2.05 4.28 -4.88
C LYS A 24 -1.18 3.71 -6.00
N LEU A 25 -1.63 2.67 -6.70
CA LEU A 25 -0.98 2.17 -7.92
C LEU A 25 -1.16 3.10 -9.13
N SER A 26 -1.98 4.15 -9.01
CA SER A 26 -2.13 5.13 -10.10
C SER A 26 -0.81 5.86 -10.40
N PRO A 27 -0.44 6.05 -11.68
CA PRO A 27 0.84 6.67 -12.08
C PRO A 27 1.05 8.07 -11.49
N ALA A 28 -0.04 8.83 -11.32
CA ALA A 28 -0.03 10.17 -10.75
C ALA A 28 0.38 10.19 -9.27
N VAL A 29 0.07 9.13 -8.51
CA VAL A 29 0.50 9.00 -7.11
C VAL A 29 1.96 8.57 -7.04
N GLN A 30 2.36 7.62 -7.90
CA GLN A 30 3.74 7.13 -7.91
C GLN A 30 4.75 8.19 -8.32
N TRP A 31 4.40 9.14 -9.18
CA TRP A 31 5.32 10.22 -9.60
C TRP A 31 5.86 11.07 -8.44
N ARG A 32 5.12 11.16 -7.33
CA ARG A 32 5.56 11.87 -6.11
C ARG A 32 6.60 11.09 -5.31
N ASN A 33 6.70 9.79 -5.54
CA ASN A 33 7.65 8.89 -4.89
C ASN A 33 8.60 8.30 -5.96
N PRO A 34 9.73 8.97 -6.24
CA PRO A 34 10.60 8.62 -7.37
C PRO A 34 11.15 7.18 -7.28
N VAL A 35 11.41 6.69 -6.07
CA VAL A 35 11.90 5.31 -5.87
C VAL A 35 10.81 4.31 -6.24
N MET A 36 9.59 4.49 -5.73
CA MET A 36 8.48 3.59 -6.04
C MET A 36 8.05 3.64 -7.50
N PHE A 37 8.16 4.81 -8.14
CA PHE A 37 7.89 4.99 -9.56
C PHE A 37 8.83 4.17 -10.46
N VAL A 38 10.13 4.17 -10.16
CA VAL A 38 11.12 3.37 -10.92
C VAL A 38 10.83 1.88 -10.78
N VAL A 39 10.48 1.40 -9.58
CA VAL A 39 10.10 0.00 -9.36
C VAL A 39 8.83 -0.33 -10.14
N TYR A 40 7.81 0.54 -10.12
CA TYR A 40 6.57 0.37 -10.88
C TYR A 40 6.81 0.25 -12.39
N LEU A 41 7.63 1.13 -12.97
CA LEU A 41 8.06 1.05 -14.37
C LEU A 41 8.82 -0.24 -14.66
N GLY A 42 9.75 -0.62 -13.78
CA GLY A 42 10.49 -1.88 -13.86
C GLY A 42 9.54 -3.09 -13.87
N SER A 43 8.52 -3.11 -13.02
CA SER A 43 7.49 -4.15 -12.98
C SER A 43 6.74 -4.24 -14.31
N ILE A 44 6.34 -3.10 -14.90
CA ILE A 44 5.66 -3.05 -16.21
C ILE A 44 6.56 -3.63 -17.30
N VAL A 45 7.79 -3.13 -17.42
CA VAL A 45 8.74 -3.60 -18.45
C VAL A 45 9.03 -5.08 -18.29
N THR A 46 9.28 -5.55 -17.07
CA THR A 46 9.54 -6.98 -16.79
C THR A 46 8.34 -7.85 -17.12
N THR A 47 7.12 -7.38 -16.85
CA THR A 47 5.89 -8.08 -17.23
C THR A 47 5.76 -8.19 -18.75
N LEU A 48 6.01 -7.09 -19.48
CA LEU A 48 5.96 -7.09 -20.95
C LEU A 48 7.00 -8.02 -21.55
N LEU A 49 8.22 -8.06 -21.00
CA LEU A 49 9.27 -9.00 -21.41
C LEU A 49 8.84 -10.45 -21.14
N GLY A 50 8.26 -10.74 -19.97
CA GLY A 50 7.77 -12.08 -19.64
C GLY A 50 6.63 -12.56 -20.55
N LEU A 51 5.77 -11.65 -21.01
CA LEU A 51 4.70 -11.96 -21.96
C LEU A 51 5.21 -12.19 -23.39
N GLN A 52 6.33 -11.57 -23.77
CA GLN A 52 6.96 -11.73 -25.09
C GLN A 52 7.98 -12.88 -25.14
N ALA A 53 8.39 -13.39 -23.97
CA ALA A 53 9.42 -14.41 -23.87
C ALA A 53 8.97 -15.77 -24.43
N GLN A 54 9.74 -16.31 -25.37
CA GLN A 54 9.52 -17.64 -25.94
C GLN A 54 10.16 -18.76 -25.10
N GLN A 55 11.12 -18.41 -24.25
CA GLN A 55 11.80 -19.29 -23.29
C GLN A 55 11.82 -18.57 -21.93
N ASP A 56 11.82 -19.33 -20.83
CA ASP A 56 11.90 -18.80 -19.46
C ASP A 56 10.79 -17.80 -19.05
N ALA A 57 9.69 -17.73 -19.79
CA ALA A 57 8.56 -16.84 -19.51
C ALA A 57 8.05 -17.00 -18.06
N ALA A 58 7.97 -18.23 -17.56
CA ALA A 58 7.57 -18.51 -16.19
C ALA A 58 8.51 -17.87 -15.15
N PHE A 59 9.82 -17.90 -15.39
CA PHE A 59 10.80 -17.28 -14.51
C PHE A 59 10.66 -15.76 -14.53
N ILE A 60 10.61 -15.15 -15.72
CA ILE A 60 10.47 -13.70 -15.87
C ILE A 60 9.16 -13.20 -15.24
N LEU A 61 8.05 -13.90 -15.46
CA LEU A 61 6.76 -13.56 -14.85
C LEU A 61 6.76 -13.74 -13.33
N SER A 62 7.50 -14.71 -12.79
CA SER A 62 7.66 -14.84 -11.34
C SER A 62 8.42 -13.67 -10.72
N ILE A 63 9.46 -13.17 -11.40
CA ILE A 63 10.15 -11.93 -11.01
C ILE A 63 9.19 -10.74 -11.10
N ALA A 64 8.44 -10.61 -12.20
CA ALA A 64 7.46 -9.54 -12.37
C ALA A 64 6.41 -9.55 -11.25
N ALA A 65 5.90 -10.74 -10.89
CA ALA A 65 4.96 -10.90 -9.78
C ALA A 65 5.56 -10.42 -8.45
N TRP A 66 6.84 -10.71 -8.19
CA TRP A 66 7.52 -10.24 -7.00
C TRP A 66 7.70 -8.71 -6.98
N LEU A 67 8.02 -8.10 -8.13
CA LEU A 67 8.10 -6.65 -8.26
C LEU A 67 6.72 -5.98 -8.05
N TRP A 68 5.64 -6.59 -8.54
CA TRP A 68 4.29 -6.10 -8.25
C TRP A 68 3.94 -6.22 -6.76
N PHE A 69 4.35 -7.32 -6.13
CA PHE A 69 4.16 -7.51 -4.69
C PHE A 69 4.89 -6.44 -3.87
N THR A 70 6.14 -6.09 -4.19
CA THR A 70 6.87 -5.04 -3.46
C THR A 70 6.22 -3.67 -3.62
N VAL A 71 5.70 -3.35 -4.81
CA VAL A 71 4.94 -2.11 -5.03
C VAL A 71 3.68 -2.05 -4.17
N LEU A 72 2.90 -3.13 -4.17
CA LEU A 72 1.69 -3.22 -3.34
C LEU A 72 2.01 -3.14 -1.85
N PHE A 73 3.08 -3.80 -1.41
CA PHE A 73 3.49 -3.81 -0.02
C PHE A 73 3.94 -2.41 0.45
N ALA A 74 4.72 -1.70 -0.35
CA ALA A 74 5.10 -0.33 -0.03
C ALA A 74 3.90 0.61 0.03
N ASN A 75 2.99 0.53 -0.94
CA ASN A 75 1.75 1.31 -0.94
C ASN A 75 0.86 1.00 0.29
N PHE A 76 0.85 -0.26 0.73
CA PHE A 76 0.17 -0.70 1.93
C PHE A 76 0.81 -0.12 3.19
N ALA A 77 2.14 -0.19 3.33
CA ALA A 77 2.87 0.37 4.45
C ALA A 77 2.65 1.88 4.56
N GLU A 78 2.66 2.60 3.43
CA GLU A 78 2.37 4.03 3.36
C GLU A 78 0.92 4.32 3.79
N SER A 79 -0.04 3.54 3.31
CA SER A 79 -1.47 3.70 3.66
C SER A 79 -1.74 3.38 5.14
N LEU A 80 -1.05 2.39 5.70
CA LEU A 80 -1.14 2.03 7.12
C LEU A 80 -0.55 3.14 8.00
N ALA A 81 0.60 3.71 7.61
CA ALA A 81 1.21 4.84 8.30
C ALA A 81 0.30 6.08 8.31
N GLU A 82 -0.29 6.42 7.16
CA GLU A 82 -1.26 7.51 7.06
C GLU A 82 -2.55 7.22 7.85
N GLY A 83 -3.07 5.98 7.80
CA GLY A 83 -4.30 5.58 8.47
C GLY A 83 -4.25 5.83 9.98
N ARG A 84 -3.11 5.54 10.61
CA ARG A 84 -2.91 5.82 12.04
C ARG A 84 -2.92 7.32 12.36
N SER A 85 -2.25 8.13 11.53
CA SER A 85 -2.22 9.59 11.70
C SER A 85 -3.61 10.22 11.57
N LYS A 86 -4.44 9.73 10.63
CA LYS A 86 -5.82 10.19 10.41
C LYS A 86 -6.75 9.76 11.55
N ALA A 87 -6.63 8.52 12.03
CA ALA A 87 -7.43 8.01 13.16
C ALA A 87 -7.14 8.78 14.46
N GLN A 88 -5.87 9.10 14.73
CA GLN A 88 -5.47 9.88 15.91
C GLN A 88 -5.90 11.35 15.81
N ALA A 89 -5.90 11.95 14.62
CA ALA A 89 -6.43 13.30 14.41
C ALA A 89 -7.97 13.36 14.54
N ALA A 90 -8.67 12.32 14.08
CA ALA A 90 -10.13 12.23 14.19
C ALA A 90 -10.60 12.11 15.65
N SER A 91 -9.90 11.34 16.49
CA SER A 91 -10.24 11.24 17.92
C SER A 91 -10.04 12.57 18.66
N LEU A 92 -8.97 13.32 18.36
CA LEU A 92 -8.75 14.66 18.90
C LEU A 92 -9.82 15.68 18.46
N ARG A 93 -10.28 15.61 17.21
CA ARG A 93 -11.39 16.45 16.72
C ARG A 93 -12.71 16.10 17.41
N GLY A 94 -13.02 14.81 17.59
CA GLY A 94 -14.21 14.35 18.31
C GLY A 94 -14.23 14.83 19.77
N LEU A 95 -13.08 14.77 20.46
CA LEU A 95 -12.95 15.23 21.85
C LEU A 95 -13.14 16.74 22.00
N LYS A 96 -12.67 17.54 21.03
CA LYS A 96 -12.92 18.98 21.02
C LYS A 96 -14.41 19.28 20.90
N THR A 97 -15.15 18.60 20.02
CA THR A 97 -16.60 18.82 19.89
C THR A 97 -17.37 18.47 21.17
N SER A 98 -16.98 17.41 21.88
CA SER A 98 -17.64 16.99 23.13
C SER A 98 -17.31 17.83 24.36
N THR A 99 -16.27 18.68 24.33
CA THR A 99 -15.91 19.55 25.46
C THR A 99 -16.55 20.94 25.36
N TRP A 100 -17.11 21.30 24.21
CA TRP A 100 -17.77 22.58 23.95
C TRP A 100 -19.32 22.48 23.92
N ALA A 101 -19.87 21.28 24.14
CA ALA A 101 -21.29 21.01 24.34
C ALA A 101 -21.54 20.67 25.82
#